data_AF-A0A8T8HZC3-F1
#
_entry.id   AF-A0A8T8HZC3-F1
#
_cell.length_a   1.000
_cell.length_b   1.000
_cell.length_c   1.000
_cell.angle_alpha   90.00
_cell.angle_beta   90.00
_cell.angle_gamma   90.00
#
_symmetry.space_group_name_H-M   'P 1'
#
loop_
_entity.id
_entity.type
_entity.pdbx_description
1 polymer ?
#
loop_
_entity_poly.entity_id
_entity_poly.type
_entity_poly.pdbx_seq_one_letter_code
_entity_poly.pdbx_strand_id
1 'polypeptide(L)'
;VRDWDRWATLDPARVRAWWERLPYNVGIPCRAAGLLVVDLDRGVPHGRDAFAALARDHGAPDPVDTYTVATPGGGEHRYFRAPDLPLPNTAGRLGPHVDTRSAGGFVVASGSVRRTAAGPRLYEVVRDAPVADAPDWLVAALRP
;
A
#
# COMPACT_ATOMS: atom_id res chain seq x y z
N VAL A 1 4.44 10.47 11.25
CA VAL A 1 4.11 11.88 10.99
C VAL A 1 2.79 12.15 11.69
N ARG A 2 2.71 13.14 12.59
CA ARG A 2 1.44 13.55 13.23
C ARG A 2 0.68 14.47 12.27
N ASP A 3 -0.66 14.43 12.31
CA ASP A 3 -1.54 15.30 11.50
C ASP A 3 -1.23 15.31 10.00
N TRP A 4 -0.76 14.18 9.46
CA TRP A 4 -0.28 14.07 8.08
C TRP A 4 -1.37 14.39 7.04
N ASP A 5 -2.61 14.11 7.39
CA ASP A 5 -3.81 14.30 6.56
C ASP A 5 -4.02 15.78 6.24
N ARG A 6 -3.72 16.68 7.18
CA ARG A 6 -3.78 18.13 6.97
C ARG A 6 -2.73 18.67 6.01
N TRP A 7 -1.67 17.90 5.79
CA TRP A 7 -0.60 18.24 4.86
C TRP A 7 -0.77 17.56 3.51
N ALA A 8 -1.78 16.70 3.31
CA ALA A 8 -2.08 16.16 2.00
C ALA A 8 -2.48 17.30 1.04
N THR A 9 -1.90 17.31 -0.16
CA THR A 9 -2.13 18.36 -1.15
C THR A 9 -1.94 17.82 -2.55
N LEU A 10 -2.72 18.35 -3.50
CA LEU A 10 -2.51 18.19 -4.94
C LEU A 10 -1.93 19.45 -5.58
N ASP A 11 -1.70 20.52 -4.81
CA ASP A 11 -1.08 21.75 -5.30
C ASP A 11 0.39 21.50 -5.69
N PRO A 12 0.73 21.57 -6.99
CA PRO A 12 2.09 21.33 -7.44
C PRO A 12 3.07 22.41 -6.97
N ALA A 13 2.63 23.65 -6.73
CA ALA A 13 3.50 24.70 -6.25
C ALA A 13 3.97 24.40 -4.81
N ARG A 14 3.04 23.97 -3.96
CA ARG A 14 3.35 23.54 -2.58
C ARG A 14 4.29 22.34 -2.55
N VAL A 15 4.06 21.34 -3.39
CA VAL A 15 4.91 20.14 -3.50
C VAL A 15 6.33 20.50 -3.95
N ARG A 16 6.48 21.34 -4.99
CA ARG A 16 7.80 21.81 -5.45
C ARG A 16 8.54 22.59 -4.37
N ALA A 17 7.87 23.52 -3.70
CA ALA A 17 8.46 24.32 -2.63
C ALA A 17 8.99 23.46 -1.45
N TRP A 18 8.38 22.30 -1.18
CA TRP A 18 8.91 21.35 -0.20
C TRP A 18 10.19 20.67 -0.69
N TRP A 19 10.21 20.20 -1.93
CA TRP A 19 11.38 19.52 -2.49
C TRP A 19 12.57 20.42 -2.79
N GLU A 20 12.34 21.72 -2.99
CA GLU A 20 13.42 22.72 -3.02
C GLU A 20 14.20 22.81 -1.70
N ARG A 21 13.58 22.41 -0.58
CA ARG A 21 14.21 22.46 0.74
C ARG A 21 14.96 21.17 1.06
N LEU A 22 14.31 20.02 0.86
CA LEU A 22 14.85 18.69 1.15
C LEU A 22 14.21 17.63 0.24
N PRO A 23 14.91 16.53 -0.06
CA PRO A 23 14.37 15.41 -0.83
C PRO A 23 13.41 14.55 0.03
N TYR A 24 12.25 15.10 0.37
CA TYR A 24 11.23 14.41 1.16
C TYR A 24 10.72 13.15 0.45
N ASN A 25 10.46 12.11 1.24
CA ASN A 25 9.67 10.96 0.79
C ASN A 25 8.20 11.35 0.57
N VAL A 26 7.48 10.54 -0.19
CA VAL A 26 6.06 10.76 -0.51
C VAL A 26 5.19 9.80 0.27
N GLY A 27 4.17 10.35 0.96
CA GLY A 27 3.06 9.58 1.52
C GLY A 27 1.81 9.72 0.64
N ILE A 28 1.13 8.63 0.36
CA ILE A 28 -0.14 8.61 -0.38
C ILE A 28 -1.27 8.31 0.61
N PRO A 29 -2.16 9.27 0.90
CA PRO A 29 -3.34 9.04 1.73
C PRO A 29 -4.35 8.18 0.98
N CYS A 30 -4.47 6.91 1.36
CA CYS A 30 -5.13 5.88 0.55
C CYS A 30 -6.58 6.23 0.22
N ARG A 31 -7.40 6.58 1.23
CA ARG A 31 -8.80 6.97 1.00
C ARG A 31 -8.96 8.18 0.08
N ALA A 32 -8.18 9.24 0.30
CA ALA A 32 -8.29 10.46 -0.52
C ALA A 32 -7.83 10.22 -1.97
N ALA A 33 -6.94 9.25 -2.17
CA ALA A 33 -6.49 8.80 -3.49
C ALA A 33 -7.43 7.75 -4.14
N GLY A 34 -8.52 7.35 -3.47
CA GLY A 34 -9.41 6.28 -3.97
C GLY A 34 -8.73 4.90 -4.00
N LEU A 35 -7.80 4.65 -3.09
CA LEU A 35 -6.98 3.43 -3.05
C LEU A 35 -7.30 2.56 -1.83
N LEU A 36 -7.27 1.25 -2.07
CA LEU A 36 -7.05 0.20 -1.08
C LEU A 36 -5.67 -0.39 -1.36
N VAL A 37 -4.74 -0.33 -0.41
CA VAL A 37 -3.42 -0.93 -0.57
C VAL A 37 -3.29 -2.10 0.38
N VAL A 38 -2.89 -3.26 -0.15
CA VAL A 38 -2.52 -4.43 0.65
C VAL A 38 -1.02 -4.37 0.89
N ASP A 39 -0.64 -4.28 2.16
CA ASP A 39 0.75 -4.17 2.63
C ASP A 39 1.20 -5.56 3.11
N LEU A 40 2.05 -6.19 2.30
CA LEU A 40 2.45 -7.59 2.41
C LEU A 40 3.87 -7.66 2.95
N ASP A 41 3.99 -7.76 4.27
CA ASP A 41 5.27 -7.73 4.95
C ASP A 41 6.05 -9.04 4.81
N ARG A 42 7.38 -8.94 4.91
CA ARG A 42 8.24 -10.11 5.03
C ARG A 42 8.04 -10.76 6.40
N GLY A 43 7.87 -12.08 6.42
CA GLY A 43 7.67 -12.86 7.65
C GLY A 43 7.67 -14.36 7.38
N VAL A 44 7.22 -15.15 8.36
CA VAL A 44 7.03 -16.60 8.24
C VAL A 44 5.59 -16.95 8.64
N PRO A 45 4.70 -17.26 7.69
CA PRO A 45 4.90 -17.18 6.23
C PRO A 45 5.05 -15.73 5.75
N HIS A 46 5.57 -15.52 4.54
CA HIS A 46 5.61 -14.18 3.97
C HIS A 46 4.17 -13.70 3.70
N GLY A 47 3.90 -12.41 3.93
CA GLY A 47 2.58 -11.81 3.65
C GLY A 47 2.06 -12.10 2.25
N ARG A 48 2.90 -12.08 1.22
CA ARG A 48 2.51 -12.41 -0.16
C ARG A 48 1.99 -13.86 -0.30
N ASP A 49 2.61 -14.79 0.41
CA ASP A 49 2.24 -16.21 0.34
C ASP A 49 0.95 -16.44 1.14
N ALA A 50 0.80 -15.76 2.29
CA ALA A 50 -0.42 -15.76 3.08
C ALA A 50 -1.61 -15.15 2.32
N PHE A 51 -1.39 -14.05 1.61
CA PHE A 51 -2.41 -13.38 0.80
C PHE A 51 -2.81 -14.20 -0.44
N ALA A 52 -1.84 -14.82 -1.11
CA ALA A 52 -2.11 -15.77 -2.19
C ALA A 52 -2.91 -16.99 -1.70
N ALA A 53 -2.64 -17.46 -0.47
CA ALA A 53 -3.43 -18.52 0.15
C ALA A 53 -4.87 -18.09 0.43
N LEU A 54 -5.05 -16.91 1.01
CA LEU A 54 -6.38 -16.35 1.24
C LEU A 54 -7.19 -16.23 -0.06
N ALA A 55 -6.57 -15.74 -1.14
CA ALA A 55 -7.24 -15.64 -2.44
C ALA A 55 -7.73 -17.02 -2.93
N ARG A 56 -6.90 -18.07 -2.79
CA ARG A 56 -7.26 -19.44 -3.15
C ARG A 56 -8.40 -19.99 -2.29
N ASP A 57 -8.42 -19.69 -1.00
CA ASP A 57 -9.49 -20.12 -0.10
C ASP A 57 -10.85 -19.49 -0.49
N HIS A 58 -10.81 -18.34 -1.17
CA HIS A 58 -11.97 -17.70 -1.80
C HIS A 58 -12.22 -18.14 -3.25
N GLY A 59 -11.51 -19.15 -3.75
CA GLY A 59 -11.67 -19.65 -5.12
C GLY A 59 -11.13 -18.72 -6.21
N ALA A 60 -10.25 -17.78 -5.86
CA ALA A 60 -9.66 -16.80 -6.76
C ALA A 60 -8.12 -17.01 -6.91
N PRO A 61 -7.52 -16.59 -8.02
CA PRO A 61 -6.06 -16.53 -8.14
C PRO A 61 -5.48 -15.42 -7.27
N ASP A 62 -4.18 -15.48 -7.00
CA ASP A 62 -3.45 -14.39 -6.36
C ASP A 62 -3.56 -13.11 -7.22
N PRO A 63 -4.11 -11.98 -6.71
CA PRO A 63 -4.33 -10.78 -7.50
C PRO A 63 -3.00 -10.03 -7.67
N VAL A 64 -2.19 -10.50 -8.61
CA VAL A 64 -0.87 -9.94 -8.93
C VAL A 64 -0.95 -8.88 -10.03
N ASP A 65 -1.98 -8.89 -10.88
CA ASP A 65 -2.10 -8.01 -12.05
C ASP A 65 -2.56 -6.60 -11.68
N THR A 66 -1.79 -5.94 -10.82
CA THR A 66 -2.00 -4.56 -10.38
C THR A 66 -0.67 -3.88 -10.04
N TYR A 67 -0.66 -2.55 -10.01
CA TYR A 67 0.51 -1.77 -9.61
C TYR A 67 1.10 -2.26 -8.28
N THR A 68 2.39 -2.62 -8.28
CA THR A 68 3.05 -3.22 -7.11
C THR A 68 4.40 -2.58 -6.84
N VAL A 69 4.65 -2.25 -5.58
CA VAL A 69 5.88 -1.62 -5.10
C VAL A 69 6.54 -2.50 -4.05
N ALA A 70 7.76 -2.97 -4.31
CA ALA A 70 8.56 -3.63 -3.29
C ALA A 70 8.98 -2.63 -2.21
N THR A 71 8.86 -3.03 -0.95
CA THR A 71 9.26 -2.21 0.19
C THR A 71 10.71 -2.48 0.57
N PRO A 72 11.43 -1.48 1.12
CA PRO A 72 12.76 -1.68 1.69
C PRO A 72 12.85 -2.77 2.76
N GLY A 73 11.71 -3.10 3.39
CA GLY A 73 11.58 -4.17 4.38
C GLY A 73 11.58 -5.58 3.79
N GLY A 74 11.61 -5.72 2.47
CA GLY A 74 11.50 -7.00 1.77
C GLY A 74 10.08 -7.52 1.63
N GLY A 75 9.07 -6.67 1.88
CA GLY A 75 7.67 -6.91 1.56
C GLY A 75 7.25 -6.21 0.26
N GLU A 76 5.96 -6.10 0.03
CA GLU A 76 5.40 -5.37 -1.12
C GLU A 76 4.06 -4.69 -0.81
N HIS A 77 3.81 -3.56 -1.44
CA HIS A 77 2.49 -2.92 -1.49
C HIS A 77 1.82 -3.28 -2.81
N ARG A 78 0.62 -3.86 -2.75
CA ARG A 78 -0.26 -4.05 -3.93
C ARG A 78 -1.40 -3.04 -3.89
N TYR A 79 -1.52 -2.25 -4.94
CA TYR A 79 -2.46 -1.14 -4.99
C TYR A 79 -3.73 -1.56 -5.72
N PHE A 80 -4.89 -1.21 -5.19
CA PHE A 80 -6.18 -1.46 -5.82
C PHE A 80 -7.05 -0.20 -5.77
N ARG A 81 -7.96 -0.02 -6.73
CA ARG A 81 -9.02 0.98 -6.60
C ARG A 81 -9.94 0.56 -5.46
N ALA A 82 -10.16 1.46 -4.52
CA ALA A 82 -11.12 1.24 -3.46
C ALA A 82 -12.54 1.27 -4.04
N PRO A 83 -13.45 0.38 -3.61
CA PRO A 83 -14.87 0.52 -3.90
C PRO A 83 -15.43 1.79 -3.23
N ASP A 84 -16.59 2.27 -3.70
CA ASP A 84 -17.32 3.38 -3.08
C ASP A 84 -18.05 2.95 -1.78
N LEU A 85 -17.27 2.43 -0.84
CA LEU A 85 -17.71 2.08 0.51
C LEU A 85 -16.53 2.19 1.49
N PRO A 86 -16.78 2.54 2.76
CA PRO A 86 -15.72 2.69 3.74
C PRO A 86 -15.11 1.32 4.11
N LEU A 87 -13.82 1.15 3.82
CA LEU A 87 -13.03 0.00 4.28
C LEU A 87 -12.09 0.42 5.43
N PRO A 88 -11.92 -0.42 6.46
CA PRO A 88 -11.02 -0.13 7.57
C PRO A 88 -9.55 -0.31 7.15
N ASN A 89 -8.64 0.32 7.90
CA ASN A 89 -7.28 -0.19 7.97
C ASN A 89 -7.26 -1.48 8.79
N THR A 90 -6.46 -2.46 8.39
CA THR A 90 -6.30 -3.70 9.16
C THR A 90 -4.84 -3.97 9.43
N ALA A 91 -4.57 -4.57 10.58
CA ALA A 91 -3.28 -5.15 10.92
C ALA A 91 -3.46 -6.65 11.17
N GLY A 92 -2.92 -7.50 10.29
CA GLY A 92 -2.99 -8.96 10.41
C GLY A 92 -4.38 -9.61 10.33
N ARG A 93 -5.46 -8.86 10.01
CA ARG A 93 -6.84 -9.39 9.96
C ARG A 93 -7.01 -10.46 8.88
N LEU A 94 -6.35 -10.29 7.74
CA LEU A 94 -6.45 -11.18 6.58
C LEU A 94 -5.45 -12.33 6.64
N GLY A 95 -4.59 -12.36 7.66
CA GLY A 95 -3.55 -13.36 7.80
C GLY A 95 -2.23 -12.76 8.32
N PRO A 96 -1.27 -13.62 8.65
CA PRO A 96 0.05 -13.18 9.12
C PRO A 96 0.71 -12.29 8.07
N HIS A 97 1.19 -11.11 8.51
CA HIS A 97 1.91 -10.16 7.65
C HIS A 97 1.07 -9.62 6.47
N VAL A 98 -0.25 -9.64 6.58
CA VAL A 98 -1.19 -9.06 5.60
C VAL A 98 -1.95 -7.91 6.25
N ASP A 99 -1.50 -6.70 5.95
CA ASP A 99 -2.12 -5.46 6.40
C ASP A 99 -2.89 -4.79 5.25
N THR A 100 -3.86 -3.93 5.58
CA THR A 100 -4.54 -3.11 4.58
C THR A 100 -4.54 -1.64 4.98
N ARG A 101 -4.36 -0.77 3.99
CA ARG A 101 -4.37 0.68 4.11
C ARG A 101 -5.49 1.26 3.24
N SER A 102 -6.47 1.89 3.88
CA SER A 102 -7.62 2.56 3.27
C SER A 102 -7.97 3.82 4.08
N ALA A 103 -9.15 3.87 4.71
CA ALA A 103 -9.57 5.00 5.53
C ALA A 103 -8.68 5.19 6.76
N GLY A 104 -8.14 6.40 6.92
CA GLY A 104 -7.20 6.73 8.02
C GLY A 104 -5.79 6.16 7.83
N GLY A 105 -5.48 5.59 6.67
CA GLY A 105 -4.17 5.04 6.33
C GLY A 105 -3.47 5.81 5.22
N PHE A 106 -2.15 5.73 5.20
CA PHE A 106 -1.33 6.13 4.07
C PHE A 106 -0.24 5.09 3.82
N VAL A 107 0.29 5.08 2.60
CA VAL A 107 1.49 4.30 2.25
C VAL A 107 2.62 5.20 1.80
N VAL A 108 3.85 4.72 1.88
CA VAL A 108 5.00 5.40 1.29
C VAL A 108 5.09 5.01 -0.19
N ALA A 109 5.17 6.01 -1.08
CA ALA A 109 5.17 5.81 -2.52
C ALA A 109 6.52 5.30 -3.04
N SER A 110 6.51 4.74 -4.26
CA SER A 110 7.72 4.43 -5.02
C SER A 110 8.63 5.65 -5.17
N GLY A 111 9.94 5.39 -5.30
CA GLY A 111 10.97 6.43 -5.34
C GLY A 111 11.37 7.01 -3.99
N SER A 112 10.58 6.78 -2.93
CA SER A 112 10.95 7.13 -1.56
C SER A 112 12.10 6.26 -1.04
N VAL A 113 12.91 6.79 -0.13
CA VAL A 113 14.09 6.13 0.45
C VAL A 113 13.87 5.82 1.94
N ARG A 114 14.13 4.58 2.35
CA ARG A 114 14.25 4.20 3.77
C ARG A 114 15.70 3.82 4.08
N ARG A 115 16.24 4.34 5.19
CA ARG A 115 17.52 3.86 5.73
C ARG A 115 17.32 2.50 6.38
N THR A 116 18.14 1.54 6.00
CA THR A 116 18.17 0.18 6.56
C THR A 116 19.57 -0.12 7.11
N ALA A 117 19.74 -1.25 7.80
CA ALA A 117 21.07 -1.69 8.26
C ALA A 117 22.06 -1.91 7.09
N ALA A 118 21.56 -2.25 5.90
CA ALA A 118 22.35 -2.43 4.68
C ALA A 118 22.51 -1.12 3.87
N GLY A 119 22.12 0.03 4.42
CA GLY A 119 22.15 1.33 3.73
C GLY A 119 20.78 1.82 3.22
N PRO A 120 20.75 2.92 2.46
CA PRO A 120 19.50 3.45 1.89
C PRO A 120 18.94 2.50 0.84
N ARG A 121 17.64 2.24 0.92
CA ARG A 121 16.90 1.37 -0.01
C ARG A 121 15.62 2.07 -0.46
N LEU A 122 15.26 1.85 -1.71
CA LEU A 122 14.09 2.46 -2.34
C LEU A 122 12.84 1.63 -2.11
N TYR A 123 11.69 2.32 -2.11
CA TYR A 123 10.43 1.73 -2.53
C TYR A 123 10.45 1.64 -4.05
N GLU A 124 10.46 0.42 -4.60
CA GLU A 124 10.75 0.16 -6.02
C GLU A 124 9.54 -0.42 -6.73
N VAL A 125 9.22 0.12 -7.92
CA VAL A 125 8.15 -0.45 -8.74
C VAL A 125 8.62 -1.80 -9.28
N VAL A 126 7.94 -2.87 -8.88
CA VAL A 126 8.24 -4.24 -9.35
C VAL A 126 7.19 -4.75 -10.34
N ARG A 127 6.05 -4.05 -10.44
CA ARG A 127 5.07 -4.23 -11.49
C ARG A 127 4.44 -2.88 -11.85
N ASP A 128 4.76 -2.41 -13.04
CA ASP A 128 4.17 -1.19 -13.63
C ASP A 128 2.94 -1.58 -14.46
N ALA A 129 1.85 -1.90 -13.76
CA ALA A 129 0.56 -2.21 -14.34
C ALA A 129 -0.47 -1.13 -13.90
N PRO A 130 -1.56 -0.92 -14.65
CA PRO A 130 -2.67 -0.12 -14.17
C PRO A 130 -3.13 -0.60 -12.78
N VAL A 131 -3.51 0.34 -11.91
CA VAL A 131 -4.17 -0.01 -10.65
C VAL A 131 -5.48 -0.73 -10.98
N ALA A 132 -5.58 -2.01 -10.61
CA ALA A 132 -6.77 -2.81 -10.81
C ALA A 132 -7.85 -2.50 -9.76
N ASP A 133 -9.09 -2.91 -10.02
CA ASP A 133 -10.14 -2.82 -9.01
C ASP A 133 -9.90 -3.83 -7.89
N ALA A 134 -10.28 -3.50 -6.66
CA ALA A 134 -10.15 -4.42 -5.54
C ALA A 134 -11.01 -5.68 -5.81
N PRO A 135 -10.44 -6.90 -5.69
CA PRO A 135 -11.21 -8.13 -5.88
C PRO A 135 -12.41 -8.20 -4.92
N ASP A 136 -13.55 -8.70 -5.40
CA ASP A 136 -14.78 -8.79 -4.58
C ASP A 136 -14.57 -9.57 -3.29
N TRP A 137 -13.78 -10.65 -3.33
CA TRP A 137 -13.47 -11.45 -2.15
C TRP A 137 -12.68 -10.65 -1.09
N LEU A 138 -11.77 -9.76 -1.52
CA LEU A 138 -10.99 -8.91 -0.63
C LEU A 138 -11.90 -7.86 0.02
N VAL A 139 -12.77 -7.25 -0.77
CA VAL A 139 -13.77 -6.32 -0.26
C VAL A 139 -14.68 -7.01 0.75
N ALA A 140 -15.16 -8.23 0.45
CA ALA A 140 -15.98 -9.01 1.35
C ALA A 140 -15.27 -9.37 2.66
N ALA A 141 -14.00 -9.78 2.61
CA ALA A 141 -13.20 -10.12 3.78
C ALA A 141 -12.91 -8.92 4.71
N LEU A 142 -12.94 -7.71 4.17
CA LEU A 142 -12.69 -6.47 4.91
C LEU A 142 -13.96 -5.82 5.47
N ARG A 143 -15.15 -6.21 4.99
CA ARG A 143 -16.41 -5.71 5.54
C ARG A 143 -16.51 -6.08 7.03
N PRO A 144 -17.10 -5.21 7.87
CA PRO A 144 -17.35 -5.50 9.28
C PRO A 144 -18.16 -6.77 9.49
#